data_AF-A0AAW0AIA5-F1
#
_entry.id   AF-A0AAW0AIA5-F1
#
_cell.length_a   1.000
_cell.length_b   1.000
_cell.length_c   1.000
_cell.angle_alpha   90.00
_cell.angle_beta   90.00
_cell.angle_gamma   90.00
#
_symmetry.space_group_name_H-M   'P 1'
#
loop_
_entity.id
_entity.type
_entity.pdbx_description
1 polymer ?
#
loop_
_entity_poly.entity_id
_entity_poly.type
_entity_poly.pdbx_seq_one_letter_code
_entity_poly.pdbx_strand_id
1 'polypeptide(L)'
;MSGSRDNSLYLAGLACQAERYGDMVESMKQVVSFGGELSPHERNLLSAAYKMTADSRRLSWKTVSTIEKKEHSSRPTQLSLVSLN
;
A
#
# COMPACT_ATOMS: atom_id res chain seq x y z
N MET A 1 10.91 2.46 -29.36
CA MET A 1 9.88 2.15 -28.36
C MET A 1 10.49 2.49 -27.01
N SER A 2 9.79 3.31 -26.23
CA SER A 2 10.23 3.87 -24.94
C SER A 2 10.79 2.79 -24.02
N GLY A 3 11.91 3.10 -23.36
CA GLY A 3 12.68 2.12 -22.58
C GLY A 3 11.83 1.52 -21.45
N SER A 4 12.19 0.30 -21.03
CA SER A 4 11.45 -0.45 -19.99
C SER A 4 11.17 0.37 -18.72
N ARG A 5 12.00 1.37 -18.40
CA ARG A 5 11.81 2.35 -17.31
C ARG A 5 10.56 3.23 -17.49
N ASP A 6 10.37 3.81 -18.67
CA ASP A 6 9.23 4.68 -18.95
C ASP A 6 7.91 3.91 -18.89
N ASN A 7 7.94 2.64 -19.32
CA ASN A 7 6.79 1.74 -19.19
C ASN A 7 6.47 1.45 -17.71
N SER A 8 7.46 1.20 -16.86
CA SER A 8 7.26 1.03 -15.42
C SER A 8 6.69 2.29 -14.76
N LEU A 9 7.13 3.47 -15.19
CA LEU A 9 6.60 4.76 -14.74
C LEU A 9 5.14 4.97 -15.15
N TYR A 10 4.81 4.64 -16.40
CA TYR A 10 3.44 4.69 -16.91
C TYR A 10 2.51 3.75 -16.13
N LEU A 11 2.93 2.51 -15.89
CA LEU A 11 2.18 1.53 -15.10
C LEU A 11 2.00 1.99 -13.64
N ALA A 12 3.03 2.57 -13.02
CA ALA A 12 2.91 3.15 -11.69
C ALA A 12 1.87 4.28 -11.63
N GLY A 13 1.81 5.13 -12.67
CA GLY A 13 0.80 6.18 -12.79
C GLY A 13 -0.62 5.63 -12.91
N LEU A 14 -0.82 4.60 -13.75
CA LEU A 14 -2.12 3.93 -13.88
C LEU A 14 -2.54 3.25 -12.57
N ALA A 15 -1.63 2.56 -11.90
CA ALA A 15 -1.88 1.91 -10.62
C ALA A 15 -2.25 2.94 -9.53
N CYS A 16 -1.65 4.12 -9.55
CA CYS A 16 -2.00 5.23 -8.67
C CYS A 16 -3.45 5.69 -8.89
N GLN A 17 -3.87 5.87 -10.14
CA GLN A 17 -5.24 6.28 -10.49
C GLN A 17 -6.28 5.22 -10.14
N ALA A 18 -5.90 3.94 -10.20
CA ALA A 18 -6.75 2.82 -9.83
C ALA A 18 -6.72 2.47 -8.34
N GLU A 19 -6.03 3.26 -7.50
CA GLU A 19 -5.82 2.99 -6.07
C GLU A 19 -5.20 1.61 -5.77
N ARG A 20 -4.49 1.05 -6.75
CA ARG A 20 -3.79 -0.24 -6.65
C ARG A 20 -2.36 -0.03 -6.14
N TYR A 21 -2.23 0.44 -4.90
CA TYR A 21 -0.94 0.85 -4.33
C TYR A 21 0.09 -0.29 -4.23
N GLY A 22 -0.34 -1.54 -4.10
CA GLY A 22 0.56 -2.70 -4.16
C GLY A 22 1.25 -2.83 -5.52
N ASP A 23 0.51 -2.72 -6.61
CA ASP A 23 1.07 -2.78 -7.98
C ASP A 23 1.89 -1.54 -8.31
N MET A 24 1.50 -0.40 -7.74
CA MET A 24 2.27 0.84 -7.81
C MET A 24 3.64 0.69 -7.14
N VAL A 25 3.73 0.01 -5.98
CA VAL A 25 4.99 -0.30 -5.31
C VAL A 25 5.87 -1.18 -6.18
N GLU A 26 5.33 -2.25 -6.77
CA GLU A 26 6.11 -3.14 -7.64
C GLU A 26 6.62 -2.42 -8.90
N SER A 27 5.79 -1.58 -9.51
CA SER A 27 6.18 -0.78 -10.67
C SER A 27 7.27 0.23 -10.32
N MET A 28 7.16 0.92 -9.17
CA MET A 28 8.17 1.88 -8.73
C MET A 28 9.49 1.22 -8.30
N LYS A 29 9.47 -0.01 -7.79
CA LYS A 29 10.70 -0.80 -7.56
C LYS A 29 11.45 -1.04 -8.87
N GLN A 30 10.74 -1.33 -9.95
CA GLN A 30 11.37 -1.46 -11.28
C GLN A 30 11.95 -0.13 -11.75
N VAL A 31 11.25 1.00 -11.58
CA VAL A 31 11.79 2.33 -11.93
C VAL A 31 13.13 2.60 -11.21
N VAL A 32 13.23 2.22 -9.94
CA VAL A 32 14.46 2.37 -9.14
C VAL A 32 15.55 1.38 -9.57
N SER A 33 15.19 0.15 -9.98
CA SER A 33 16.18 -0.88 -10.38
C SER A 33 16.91 -0.54 -11.68
N PHE A 34 16.31 0.26 -12.57
CA PHE A 34 16.99 0.79 -13.76
C PHE A 34 18.13 1.77 -13.42
N GLY A 35 18.23 2.23 -12.17
CA GLY A 35 19.24 3.16 -11.70
C GLY A 35 19.00 4.60 -12.19
N GLY A 36 19.94 5.48 -11.82
CA GLY A 36 19.85 6.91 -12.11
C GLY A 36 19.09 7.72 -11.06
N GLU A 37 19.18 9.04 -11.16
CA GLU A 37 18.54 9.95 -10.22
C GLU A 37 17.03 10.01 -10.49
N LEU A 38 16.24 9.91 -9.43
CA LEU A 38 14.79 10.05 -9.55
C LEU A 38 14.39 11.52 -9.66
N SER A 39 13.53 11.84 -10.62
CA SER A 39 12.94 13.17 -10.73
C SER A 39 12.04 13.47 -9.51
N PRO A 40 11.74 14.76 -9.22
CA PRO A 40 10.81 15.11 -8.15
C PRO A 40 9.44 14.40 -8.27
N HIS A 41 8.95 14.22 -9.50
CA HIS A 41 7.70 13.50 -9.76
C HIS A 41 7.81 12.01 -9.41
N GLU A 42 8.89 11.35 -9.83
CA GLU A 42 9.16 9.94 -9.52
C GLU A 42 9.32 9.70 -8.02
N ARG A 43 10.01 10.60 -7.30
CA ARG A 43 10.15 10.52 -5.83
C ARG A 43 8.81 10.67 -5.11
N ASN A 44 7.94 11.55 -5.59
CA ASN A 44 6.59 11.71 -5.06
C ASN A 44 5.76 10.43 -5.30
N LEU A 45 5.85 9.85 -6.49
CA LEU A 45 5.17 8.62 -6.85
C LEU A 45 5.65 7.45 -5.96
N LEU A 46 6.96 7.31 -5.77
CA LEU A 46 7.56 6.30 -4.89
C LEU A 46 7.07 6.46 -3.45
N SER A 47 7.09 7.69 -2.93
CA SER A 47 6.65 8.00 -1.56
C SER A 47 5.16 7.71 -1.37
N ALA A 48 4.32 8.09 -2.34
CA ALA A 48 2.89 7.84 -2.31
C ALA A 48 2.58 6.33 -2.30
N ALA A 49 3.26 5.54 -3.13
CA ALA A 49 3.05 4.09 -3.24
C ALA A 49 3.24 3.38 -1.89
N TYR A 50 4.35 3.66 -1.20
CA TYR A 50 4.63 3.05 0.10
C TYR A 50 3.75 3.61 1.23
N LYS A 51 3.55 4.93 1.26
CA LYS A 51 2.70 5.57 2.28
C LYS A 51 1.28 5.02 2.23
N MET A 52 0.67 4.97 1.05
CA MET A 52 -0.71 4.50 0.88
C MET A 52 -0.85 3.00 1.20
N THR A 53 0.13 2.19 0.82
CA THR A 53 0.15 0.77 1.20
C THR A 53 0.20 0.58 2.72
N ALA A 54 1.08 1.32 3.40
CA ALA A 54 1.19 1.26 4.86
C ALA A 54 -0.05 1.82 5.56
N ASP A 55 -0.60 2.94 5.07
CA ASP A 55 -1.80 3.56 5.60
C ASP A 55 -3.01 2.64 5.48
N SER A 56 -3.20 1.99 4.34
CA SER A 56 -4.25 0.98 4.15
C SER A 56 -4.15 -0.13 5.20
N ARG A 57 -2.96 -0.73 5.39
CA ARG A 57 -2.74 -1.76 6.41
C ARG A 57 -3.01 -1.25 7.83
N ARG A 58 -2.58 -0.03 8.14
CA ARG A 58 -2.80 0.60 9.44
C ARG A 58 -4.28 0.87 9.70
N LEU A 59 -5.04 1.27 8.68
CA LEU A 59 -6.49 1.44 8.77
C LEU A 59 -7.17 0.08 9.01
N SER A 60 -6.77 -0.97 8.28
CA SER A 60 -7.25 -2.34 8.53
C SER A 60 -7.00 -2.77 9.97
N TRP A 61 -5.77 -2.57 10.47
CA TRP A 61 -5.43 -2.87 11.86
C TRP A 61 -6.30 -2.10 12.86
N LYS A 62 -6.42 -0.77 12.69
CA LYS A 62 -7.26 0.07 13.57
C LYS A 62 -8.71 -0.41 13.59
N THR A 63 -9.28 -0.77 12.44
CA THR A 63 -10.64 -1.28 12.33
C THR A 63 -10.79 -2.57 13.12
N VAL A 64 -9.89 -3.53 12.93
CA VAL A 64 -9.88 -4.81 13.67
C VAL A 64 -9.74 -4.56 15.18
N SER A 65 -8.78 -3.76 15.63
CA SER A 65 -8.60 -3.43 17.05
C SER A 65 -9.81 -2.71 17.65
N THR A 66 -10.51 -1.90 16.87
CA THR A 66 -11.73 -1.21 17.34
C THR A 66 -12.88 -2.19 17.50
N ILE A 67 -13.02 -3.14 16.58
CA ILE A 67 -14.02 -4.22 16.65
C ILE A 67 -13.75 -5.09 17.88
N GLU A 68 -12.50 -5.54 18.07
CA GLU A 68 -12.09 -6.35 19.22
C GLU A 68 -12.48 -5.71 20.56
N LYS A 69 -12.14 -4.42 20.73
CA LYS A 69 -12.49 -3.66 21.94
C LYS A 69 -13.99 -3.55 22.16
N LYS A 70 -14.77 -3.36 21.09
CA LYS A 70 -16.23 -3.29 21.16
C LYS A 70 -16.83 -4.64 21.56
N GLU A 71 -16.38 -5.74 20.96
CA GLU A 71 -16.86 -7.08 21.27
C GLU A 71 -16.52 -7.51 22.71
N HIS A 72 -15.35 -7.14 23.22
CA HIS A 72 -14.97 -7.38 24.63
C HIS A 72 -15.92 -6.73 25.64
N SER A 73 -16.56 -5.62 25.27
CA SER A 73 -17.55 -4.96 26.13
C SER A 73 -18.95 -5.58 26.04
N SER A 74 -19.27 -6.30 24.96
CA SER A 74 -20.64 -6.72 24.63
C SER A 74 -20.88 -8.22 24.71
N ARG A 75 -19.94 -9.06 24.25
CA ARG A 75 -20.09 -10.54 24.18
C ARG A 75 -18.73 -11.25 24.26
N PRO A 76 -18.25 -11.63 25.46
CA PRO A 76 -16.93 -12.24 25.62
C PRO A 76 -16.74 -13.59 24.90
N THR A 77 -17.81 -14.32 24.60
CA THR A 77 -17.74 -15.68 24.04
C THR A 77 -17.32 -15.74 22.56
N GLN A 78 -17.59 -14.70 21.75
CA GLN A 78 -17.26 -14.68 20.30
C GLN A 78 -15.82 -14.21 20.01
N LEU A 79 -15.11 -13.67 21.01
CA LEU A 79 -13.74 -13.17 20.86
C LEU A 79 -12.72 -14.27 20.53
N SER A 80 -12.96 -15.51 20.98
CA SER A 80 -12.05 -16.65 20.75
C SER A 80 -11.80 -16.97 19.27
N LEU A 81 -12.68 -16.51 18.36
CA LEU A 81 -12.54 -16.72 16.92
C LEU A 81 -11.72 -15.64 16.21
N VAL A 82 -11.53 -14.47 16.82
CA VAL A 82 -10.88 -13.29 16.21
C VAL A 82 -9.53 -12.97 16.87
N SER A 83 -9.27 -13.50 18.07
CA SER A 83 -7.95 -13.45 18.69
C SER A 83 -6.93 -14.15 17.79
N LEU A 84 -6.14 -13.36 17.08
CA LEU A 84 -4.92 -13.81 16.41
C LEU A 84 -3.91 -14.17 17.52
N ASN A 85 -3.80 -15.46 17.82
CA ASN A 85 -2.76 -16.02 18.69
C ASN A 85 -1.35 -15.66 18.19
#